data_AF-A0A4P9J5U8-F1
#
_entry.id   AF-A0A4P9J5U8-F1
#
_cell.length_a   1.000
_cell.length_b   1.000
_cell.length_c   1.000
_cell.angle_alpha   90.00
_cell.angle_beta   90.00
_cell.angle_gamma   90.00
#
_symmetry.space_group_name_H-M   'P 1'
#
loop_
_entity.id
_entity.type
_entity.pdbx_description
1 polymer ?
#
loop_
_entity_poly.entity_id
_entity_poly.type
_entity_poly.pdbx_seq_one_letter_code
_entity_poly.pdbx_strand_id
1 'polypeptide(L)'
;MAKQGIEVDGIAYSSISEASEQYYLNPKLIAGRLRSGWSTEEAFELVPRRKLEPNRRQSISVKVNGKLKSYSTIKEAADEYGIEPKLVRARLTNFNWTPEEALGIIDRDSKRIAHNRKEVKFSINGVDYHFLSITEAAKSQGLNEFLVFNRLNSRGWSIEQALELATPPAHTKKCYGYIYLIKNSINSKYYVGQTMSPVTKRWKSHVGLALKGKTKSKHTLSAAILRYGADAFDITIIDHADSINELNKLERYWIKELKTKYPDGYNLNRGGSGFSKGRSVALENLTFPSVSEAARAYGFKYTLVADRLRYGWTLEQAFELAPPPETHKFAGRKFTIKDSGNMLTFNSVGELASSYNLPTARVLQRLVKLNWTPEQAVGLVEPPKWVHPMHSFQLEINGKIRRFKSKAEAAAFHGFDRWETIRKRLSRGWTLEQSLGLETPPINKHATKVIDVEINGNKVKYSSMSKAAEANGVCFKRVSARLKLGWSYEEALEIRPRSKS
;
A
#
# COMPACT_ATOMS: atom_id res chain seq x y z
N MET A 1 31.68 -7.15 -7.41
CA MET A 1 32.54 -6.98 -6.23
C MET A 1 33.41 -8.22 -6.15
N ALA A 2 34.73 -8.04 -6.13
CA ALA A 2 35.67 -9.13 -5.97
C ALA A 2 35.34 -9.90 -4.68
N LYS A 3 35.39 -11.24 -4.73
CA LYS A 3 35.28 -12.08 -3.54
C LYS A 3 36.53 -11.80 -2.71
N GLN A 4 36.37 -11.00 -1.65
CA GLN A 4 37.45 -10.75 -0.71
C GLN A 4 37.60 -12.01 0.14
N GLY A 5 38.74 -12.68 -0.02
CA GLY A 5 39.08 -13.86 0.80
C GLY A 5 39.12 -13.49 2.28
N ILE A 6 38.81 -14.44 3.14
CA ILE A 6 38.78 -14.25 4.59
C ILE A 6 39.47 -15.44 5.26
N GLU A 7 40.32 -15.15 6.23
CA GLU A 7 40.94 -16.16 7.07
C GLU A 7 40.15 -16.25 8.38
N VAL A 8 39.79 -17.47 8.77
CA VAL A 8 39.07 -17.74 10.02
C VAL A 8 39.74 -18.96 10.65
N ASP A 9 40.21 -18.81 11.89
CA ASP A 9 40.89 -19.90 12.64
C ASP A 9 42.10 -20.51 11.91
N GLY A 10 42.85 -19.67 11.18
CA GLY A 10 44.00 -20.11 10.38
C GLY A 10 43.67 -20.81 9.06
N ILE A 11 42.38 -20.89 8.68
CA ILE A 11 41.92 -21.45 7.41
C ILE A 11 41.53 -20.30 6.46
N ALA A 12 42.14 -20.26 5.29
CA ALA A 12 41.83 -19.29 4.25
C ALA A 12 40.64 -19.74 3.39
N TYR A 13 39.57 -18.94 3.38
CA TYR A 13 38.40 -19.13 2.54
C TYR A 13 38.38 -18.13 1.40
N SER A 14 37.86 -18.54 0.23
CA SER A 14 37.75 -17.67 -0.94
C SER A 14 36.72 -16.55 -0.76
N SER A 15 35.79 -16.69 0.20
CA SER A 15 34.81 -15.67 0.53
C SER A 15 34.16 -15.86 1.90
N ILE A 16 33.57 -14.78 2.43
CA ILE A 16 32.72 -14.81 3.64
C ILE A 16 31.58 -15.82 3.48
N SER A 17 31.01 -16.00 2.29
CA SER A 17 29.93 -16.97 2.07
C SER A 17 30.40 -18.40 2.27
N GLU A 18 31.58 -18.75 1.75
CA GLU A 18 32.17 -20.08 1.89
C GLU A 18 32.52 -20.39 3.36
N ALA A 19 33.16 -19.43 4.04
CA ALA A 19 33.41 -19.55 5.48
C ALA A 19 32.09 -19.69 6.26
N SER A 20 31.07 -18.91 5.90
CA SER A 20 29.78 -18.94 6.60
C SER A 20 29.02 -20.27 6.47
N GLU A 21 29.22 -21.00 5.36
CA GLU A 21 28.65 -22.34 5.17
C GLU A 21 29.30 -23.37 6.09
N GLN A 22 30.62 -23.28 6.30
CA GLN A 22 31.37 -24.18 7.20
C GLN A 22 31.01 -23.97 8.68
N TYR A 23 30.89 -22.71 9.10
CA TYR A 23 30.55 -22.38 10.50
C TYR A 23 29.04 -22.27 10.75
N TYR A 24 28.19 -22.57 9.76
CA TYR A 24 26.72 -22.49 9.85
C TYR A 24 26.18 -21.14 10.33
N LEU A 25 26.86 -20.05 9.98
CA LEU A 25 26.50 -18.69 10.37
C LEU A 25 25.94 -17.89 9.20
N ASN A 26 25.16 -16.84 9.48
CA ASN A 26 24.60 -16.02 8.41
C ASN A 26 25.67 -15.07 7.83
N PRO A 27 26.01 -15.13 6.53
CA PRO A 27 27.06 -14.29 5.95
C PRO A 27 26.76 -12.78 6.05
N LYS A 28 25.49 -12.37 6.11
CA LYS A 28 25.13 -10.97 6.32
C LYS A 28 25.41 -10.48 7.75
N LEU A 29 25.27 -11.37 8.73
CA LEU A 29 25.57 -11.07 10.14
C LEU A 29 27.08 -10.88 10.30
N ILE A 30 27.87 -11.79 9.75
CA ILE A 30 29.34 -11.75 9.76
C ILE A 30 29.84 -10.46 9.08
N ALA A 31 29.35 -10.14 7.88
CA ALA A 31 29.68 -8.90 7.19
C ALA A 31 29.22 -7.63 7.95
N GLY A 32 28.20 -7.74 8.80
CA GLY A 32 27.77 -6.67 9.70
C GLY A 32 28.72 -6.50 10.89
N ARG A 33 29.16 -7.60 11.50
CA ARG A 33 30.12 -7.63 12.61
C ARG A 33 31.48 -7.08 12.20
N LEU A 34 32.03 -7.54 11.07
CA LEU A 34 33.31 -7.05 10.53
C LEU A 34 33.27 -5.54 10.22
N ARG A 35 32.19 -5.04 9.61
CA ARG A 35 32.00 -3.59 9.38
C ARG A 35 31.89 -2.77 10.67
N SER A 36 31.48 -3.42 11.76
CA SER A 36 31.38 -2.82 13.09
C SER A 36 32.69 -2.96 13.88
N GLY A 37 33.78 -3.38 13.23
CA GLY A 37 35.12 -3.49 13.79
C GLY A 37 35.37 -4.73 14.65
N TRP A 38 34.56 -5.79 14.52
CA TRP A 38 34.80 -7.06 15.21
C TRP A 38 35.99 -7.79 14.55
N SER A 39 36.76 -8.55 15.34
CA SER A 39 37.76 -9.45 14.75
C SER A 39 37.09 -10.56 13.96
N THR A 40 37.86 -11.25 13.11
CA THR A 40 37.41 -12.42 12.36
C THR A 40 36.89 -13.51 13.30
N GLU A 41 37.62 -13.80 14.38
CA GLU A 41 37.28 -14.85 15.35
C GLU A 41 36.03 -14.46 16.17
N GLU A 42 35.88 -13.18 16.54
CA GLU A 42 34.68 -12.67 17.19
C GLU A 42 33.47 -12.70 16.24
N ALA A 43 33.66 -12.36 14.96
CA ALA A 43 32.59 -12.30 13.97
C ALA A 43 31.98 -13.68 13.70
N PHE A 44 32.81 -14.73 13.77
CA PHE A 44 32.46 -16.13 13.62
C PHE A 44 32.14 -16.85 14.95
N GLU A 45 32.00 -16.10 16.05
CA GLU A 45 31.62 -16.63 17.37
C GLU A 45 32.61 -17.64 17.97
N LEU A 46 33.86 -17.66 17.49
CA LEU A 46 34.94 -18.49 18.02
C LEU A 46 35.47 -17.94 19.35
N VAL A 47 35.39 -16.63 19.53
CA VAL A 47 35.80 -15.95 20.77
C VAL A 47 34.68 -15.02 21.26
N PRO A 48 34.38 -14.98 22.57
CA PRO A 48 33.44 -14.02 23.13
C PRO A 48 33.92 -12.59 22.89
N ARG A 49 33.01 -11.72 22.43
CA ARG A 49 33.33 -10.31 22.19
C ARG A 49 33.88 -9.64 23.45
N ARG A 50 35.04 -8.99 23.34
CA ARG A 50 35.58 -8.17 24.43
C ARG A 50 34.60 -7.04 24.76
N LYS A 51 34.22 -6.86 26.02
CA LYS A 51 33.36 -5.72 26.44
C LYS A 51 34.11 -4.43 26.10
N LEU A 52 33.61 -3.68 25.12
CA LEU A 52 34.12 -2.34 24.83
C LEU A 52 33.80 -1.45 26.04
N GLU A 53 34.80 -0.71 26.52
CA GLU A 53 34.60 0.37 27.50
C GLU A 53 33.52 1.32 26.97
N PRO A 54 32.55 1.73 27.81
CA PRO A 54 31.49 2.63 27.37
C PRO A 54 32.11 3.91 26.83
N ASN A 55 31.76 4.26 25.59
CA ASN A 55 32.23 5.47 24.91
C ASN A 55 32.27 6.66 25.88
N ARG A 56 33.45 7.30 26.00
CA ARG A 56 33.67 8.52 26.79
C ARG A 56 32.54 9.50 26.49
N ARG A 57 31.70 9.80 27.49
CA ARG A 57 30.49 10.62 27.29
C ARG A 57 30.93 12.02 26.87
N GLN A 58 30.36 12.52 25.76
CA GLN A 58 30.67 13.86 25.25
C GLN A 58 30.06 14.93 26.18
N SER A 59 30.92 15.75 26.76
CA SER A 59 30.55 16.96 27.50
C SER A 59 30.15 18.08 26.54
N ILE A 60 29.25 18.95 26.97
CA ILE A 60 28.79 20.12 26.19
C ILE A 60 28.85 21.37 27.05
N SER A 61 29.28 22.50 26.48
CA SER A 61 29.33 23.79 27.15
C SER A 61 28.47 24.79 26.40
N VAL A 62 27.76 25.64 27.14
CA VAL A 62 26.71 26.51 26.61
C VAL A 62 26.80 27.87 27.31
N LYS A 63 26.73 28.96 26.54
CA LYS A 63 26.78 30.33 27.10
C LYS A 63 25.37 30.87 27.34
N VAL A 64 25.02 31.10 28.62
CA VAL A 64 23.71 31.61 29.04
C VAL A 64 23.93 32.93 29.78
N ASN A 65 23.31 34.01 29.30
CA ASN A 65 23.41 35.35 29.91
C ASN A 65 24.87 35.80 30.19
N GLY A 66 25.79 35.47 29.28
CA GLY A 66 27.21 35.83 29.41
C GLY A 66 28.07 34.89 30.26
N LYS A 67 27.48 33.94 31.01
CA LYS A 67 28.21 32.95 31.81
C LYS A 67 28.27 31.60 31.08
N LEU A 68 29.43 30.96 31.10
CA LEU A 68 29.63 29.64 30.49
C LEU A 68 29.17 28.56 31.46
N LYS A 69 28.16 27.78 31.07
CA LYS A 69 27.66 26.63 31.82
C LYS A 69 28.09 25.34 31.12
N SER A 70 28.73 24.43 31.85
CA SER A 70 29.25 23.17 31.31
C SER A 70 28.46 21.99 31.86
N TYR A 71 28.16 21.03 30.99
CA TYR A 71 27.43 19.82 31.30
C TYR A 71 28.31 18.61 31.03
N SER A 72 28.22 17.63 31.93
CA SER A 72 28.98 16.38 31.80
C SER A 72 28.52 15.53 30.62
N THR A 73 27.25 15.71 30.20
CA THR A 73 26.69 15.01 29.05
C THR A 73 25.71 15.88 28.25
N ILE A 74 25.57 15.58 26.96
CA ILE A 74 24.51 16.16 26.10
C ILE A 74 23.11 15.91 26.68
N LYS A 75 22.89 14.76 27.34
CA LYS A 75 21.60 14.43 27.95
C LYS A 75 21.26 15.37 29.11
N GLU A 76 22.22 15.65 29.98
CA GLU A 76 22.05 16.55 31.12
C GLU A 76 21.65 17.95 30.67
N ALA A 77 22.32 18.48 29.63
CA ALA A 77 21.94 19.75 29.03
C ALA A 77 20.54 19.68 28.42
N ALA A 78 20.24 18.63 27.66
CA ALA A 78 18.95 18.47 26.98
C ALA A 78 17.77 18.36 27.96
N ASP A 79 17.95 17.64 29.07
CA ASP A 79 16.94 17.46 30.12
C ASP A 79 16.63 18.80 30.83
N GLU A 80 17.64 19.65 31.09
CA GLU A 80 17.44 20.97 31.70
C GLU A 80 16.62 21.91 30.80
N TYR A 81 16.89 21.90 29.49
CA TYR A 81 16.18 22.75 28.54
C TYR A 81 14.91 22.09 27.95
N GLY A 82 14.54 20.90 28.44
CA GLY A 82 13.30 20.22 28.04
C GLY A 82 13.29 19.72 26.59
N ILE A 83 14.46 19.40 26.01
CA ILE A 83 14.61 18.93 24.62
C ILE A 83 15.07 17.47 24.63
N GLU A 84 14.61 16.68 23.66
CA GLU A 84 15.06 15.28 23.56
C GLU A 84 16.58 15.19 23.31
N PRO A 85 17.35 14.42 24.11
CA PRO A 85 18.81 14.31 23.95
C PRO A 85 19.27 13.84 22.56
N LYS A 86 18.44 13.01 21.89
CA LYS A 86 18.72 12.56 20.52
C LYS A 86 18.61 13.70 19.51
N LEU A 87 17.65 14.59 19.69
CA LEU A 87 17.46 15.75 18.84
C LEU A 87 18.60 16.75 19.02
N VAL A 88 19.01 17.03 20.26
CA VAL A 88 20.18 17.88 20.54
C VAL A 88 21.44 17.29 19.89
N ARG A 89 21.66 15.98 20.02
CA ARG A 89 22.79 15.30 19.36
C ARG A 89 22.72 15.45 17.84
N ALA A 90 21.57 15.23 17.22
CA ALA A 90 21.40 15.38 15.77
C ALA A 90 21.65 16.83 15.31
N ARG A 91 21.15 17.82 16.06
CA ARG A 91 21.39 19.26 15.83
C ARG A 91 22.87 19.59 15.83
N LEU A 92 23.63 19.06 16.79
CA LEU A 92 25.08 19.26 16.88
C LEU A 92 25.85 18.52 15.77
N THR A 93 25.57 17.23 15.53
CA THR A 93 26.42 16.40 14.66
C THR A 93 26.03 16.46 13.18
N ASN A 94 24.73 16.47 12.87
CA ASN A 94 24.25 16.35 11.50
C ASN A 94 23.98 17.71 10.86
N PHE A 95 23.59 18.68 11.69
CA PHE A 95 23.22 20.02 11.24
C PHE A 95 24.22 21.10 11.66
N ASN A 96 25.24 20.74 12.43
CA ASN A 96 26.35 21.60 12.83
C ASN A 96 25.90 22.87 13.58
N TRP A 97 24.84 22.76 14.40
CA TRP A 97 24.32 23.85 15.23
C TRP A 97 25.27 24.14 16.38
N THR A 98 25.27 25.38 16.89
CA THR A 98 25.98 25.67 18.14
C THR A 98 25.24 25.01 19.32
N PRO A 99 25.91 24.77 20.47
CA PRO A 99 25.26 24.27 21.68
C PRO A 99 24.02 25.07 22.10
N GLU A 100 24.09 26.40 21.98
CA GLU A 100 22.99 27.32 22.32
C GLU A 100 21.81 27.18 21.37
N GLU A 101 22.06 27.06 20.07
CA GLU A 101 21.04 26.81 19.05
C GLU A 101 20.43 25.41 19.21
N ALA A 102 21.27 24.40 19.48
CA ALA A 102 20.86 23.01 19.63
C ALA A 102 19.90 22.81 20.80
N LEU A 103 20.13 23.57 21.88
CA LEU A 103 19.31 23.61 23.09
C LEU A 103 18.19 24.67 23.04
N GLY A 104 18.01 25.36 21.91
CA GLY A 104 16.90 26.32 21.74
C GLY A 104 17.01 27.57 22.62
N ILE A 105 18.20 27.91 23.10
CA ILE A 105 18.47 29.11 23.92
C ILE A 105 18.50 30.37 23.05
N ILE A 106 18.92 30.20 21.79
CA ILE A 106 18.95 31.26 20.79
C ILE A 106 18.09 30.84 19.61
N ASP A 107 17.14 31.69 19.24
CA ASP A 107 16.36 31.53 18.02
C ASP A 107 17.26 31.69 16.80
N ARG A 108 17.13 30.77 15.86
CA ARG A 108 17.92 30.82 14.63
C ARG A 108 17.36 31.89 13.71
N ASP A 109 18.20 32.84 13.30
CA ASP A 109 17.86 33.78 12.23
C ASP A 109 17.57 33.00 10.94
N SER A 110 16.31 33.07 10.49
CA SER A 110 15.80 32.38 9.30
C SER A 110 16.52 32.84 8.01
N LYS A 111 17.21 33.99 8.04
CA LYS A 111 18.09 34.46 6.96
C LYS A 111 19.38 33.64 6.84
N ARG A 112 19.88 33.05 7.93
CA ARG A 112 21.11 32.23 7.92
C ARG A 112 20.90 30.87 7.26
N ILE A 113 19.65 30.43 7.09
CA ILE A 113 19.27 29.26 6.28
C ILE A 113 19.52 29.53 4.78
N ALA A 114 19.41 30.78 4.33
CA ALA A 114 19.66 31.15 2.93
C ALA A 114 21.14 31.09 2.54
N HIS A 115 22.06 31.24 3.49
CA HIS A 115 23.52 31.24 3.24
C HIS A 115 24.10 29.85 2.90
N ASN A 116 23.30 28.78 2.96
CA ASN A 116 23.69 27.46 2.45
C ASN A 116 23.15 27.18 1.02
N ARG A 117 22.64 28.21 0.32
CA ARG A 117 22.32 28.11 -1.11
C ARG A 117 23.62 28.18 -1.89
N LYS A 118 24.06 27.04 -2.42
CA LYS A 118 25.15 27.00 -3.37
C LYS A 118 24.69 27.70 -4.65
N GLU A 119 25.28 28.85 -4.94
CA GLU A 119 25.06 29.57 -6.19
C GLU A 119 25.43 28.67 -7.38
N VAL A 120 24.68 28.79 -8.46
CA VAL A 120 24.87 28.01 -9.68
C VAL A 120 25.31 28.95 -10.79
N LYS A 121 26.57 28.79 -11.22
CA LYS A 121 27.19 29.57 -12.30
C LYS A 121 27.78 28.63 -13.33
N PHE A 122 27.38 28.76 -14.59
CA PHE A 122 27.93 27.97 -15.69
C PHE A 122 27.71 28.71 -17.02
N SER A 123 28.48 28.35 -18.04
CA SER A 123 28.41 28.98 -19.36
C SER A 123 28.20 27.92 -20.43
N ILE A 124 27.24 28.15 -21.34
CA ILE A 124 26.95 27.24 -22.47
C ILE A 124 26.96 28.06 -23.76
N ASN A 125 27.77 27.66 -24.75
CA ASN A 125 27.83 28.29 -26.07
C ASN A 125 28.03 29.82 -26.04
N GLY A 126 28.78 30.34 -25.07
CA GLY A 126 29.04 31.78 -24.89
C GLY A 126 27.95 32.55 -24.14
N VAL A 127 26.93 31.88 -23.61
CA VAL A 127 25.90 32.46 -22.74
C VAL A 127 26.20 32.10 -21.29
N ASP A 128 26.35 33.11 -20.44
CA ASP A 128 26.58 32.95 -19.00
C ASP A 128 25.26 32.85 -18.23
N TYR A 129 25.13 31.80 -17.43
CA TYR A 129 23.99 31.56 -16.57
C TYR A 129 24.37 31.76 -15.12
N HIS A 130 23.58 32.57 -14.41
CA HIS A 130 23.77 32.86 -13.00
C HIS A 130 22.43 32.72 -12.25
N PHE A 131 22.36 31.75 -11.36
CA PHE A 131 21.19 31.52 -10.50
C PHE A 131 21.60 31.51 -9.03
N LEU A 132 20.75 32.07 -8.16
CA LEU A 132 20.98 32.11 -6.72
C LEU A 132 20.81 30.72 -6.07
N SER A 133 20.17 29.76 -6.77
CA SER A 133 20.05 28.37 -6.32
C SER A 133 19.69 27.40 -7.43
N ILE A 134 19.89 26.09 -7.18
CA ILE A 134 19.42 25.00 -8.05
C ILE A 134 17.89 25.04 -8.23
N THR A 135 17.14 25.43 -7.19
CA THR A 135 15.68 25.57 -7.25
C THR A 135 15.26 26.67 -8.23
N GLU A 136 15.94 27.81 -8.20
CA GLU A 136 15.69 28.92 -9.13
C GLU A 136 16.02 28.52 -10.57
N ALA A 137 17.17 27.87 -10.77
CA ALA A 137 17.57 27.35 -12.08
C ALA A 137 16.57 26.32 -12.63
N ALA A 138 16.05 25.42 -11.79
CA ALA A 138 15.03 24.45 -12.20
C ALA A 138 13.73 25.15 -12.62
N LYS A 139 13.29 26.16 -11.85
CA LYS A 139 12.06 26.93 -12.15
C LYS A 139 12.18 27.73 -13.43
N SER A 140 13.33 28.37 -13.70
CA SER A 140 13.53 29.15 -14.92
C SER A 140 13.42 28.29 -16.18
N GLN A 141 13.77 26.99 -16.08
CA GLN A 141 13.64 26.01 -17.16
C GLN A 141 12.30 25.24 -17.15
N GLY A 142 11.37 25.58 -16.25
CA GLY A 142 10.09 24.87 -16.12
C GLY A 142 10.22 23.42 -15.62
N LEU A 143 11.36 23.06 -15.04
CA LEU A 143 11.67 21.71 -14.57
C LEU A 143 11.31 21.52 -13.09
N ASN A 144 11.02 20.28 -12.72
CA ASN A 144 10.75 19.94 -11.33
C ASN A 144 12.05 19.99 -10.50
N GLU A 145 12.05 20.73 -9.39
CA GLU A 145 13.23 20.91 -8.51
C GLU A 145 13.82 19.58 -8.04
N PHE A 146 12.97 18.62 -7.68
CA PHE A 146 13.39 17.30 -7.19
C PHE A 146 14.01 16.45 -8.30
N LEU A 147 13.58 16.64 -9.56
CA LEU A 147 14.17 15.97 -10.72
C LEU A 147 15.62 16.45 -10.93
N VAL A 148 15.84 17.75 -10.96
CA VAL A 148 17.16 18.37 -11.14
C VAL A 148 18.10 17.97 -9.98
N PHE A 149 17.61 18.02 -8.74
CA PHE A 149 18.37 17.58 -7.55
C PHE A 149 18.84 16.11 -7.65
N ASN A 150 17.96 15.19 -8.08
CA ASN A 150 18.33 13.78 -8.23
C ASN A 150 19.33 13.54 -9.38
N ARG A 151 19.19 14.28 -10.49
CA ARG A 151 20.13 14.22 -11.62
C ARG A 151 21.54 14.61 -11.16
N LEU A 152 21.66 15.72 -10.42
CA LEU A 152 22.93 16.19 -9.86
C LEU A 152 23.52 15.23 -8.81
N ASN A 153 22.78 14.96 -7.73
CA ASN A 153 23.35 14.34 -6.53
C ASN A 153 23.38 12.81 -6.54
N SER A 154 22.40 12.17 -7.21
CA SER A 154 22.29 10.71 -7.20
C SER A 154 22.74 10.05 -8.50
N ARG A 155 22.82 10.81 -9.60
CA ARG A 155 23.18 10.30 -10.93
C ARG A 155 24.44 10.94 -11.51
N GLY A 156 25.04 11.92 -10.82
CA GLY A 156 26.29 12.55 -11.24
C GLY A 156 26.19 13.31 -12.57
N TRP A 157 25.01 13.85 -12.91
CA TRP A 157 24.84 14.70 -14.10
C TRP A 157 25.51 16.05 -13.86
N SER A 158 26.03 16.65 -14.94
CA SER A 158 26.45 18.05 -14.89
C SER A 158 25.24 18.98 -14.73
N ILE A 159 25.46 20.22 -14.32
CA ILE A 159 24.36 21.17 -14.11
C ILE A 159 23.64 21.53 -15.41
N GLU A 160 24.40 21.67 -16.49
CA GLU A 160 23.92 21.92 -17.84
C GLU A 160 23.00 20.79 -18.31
N GLN A 161 23.41 19.53 -18.07
CA GLN A 161 22.64 18.34 -18.41
C GLN A 161 21.40 18.21 -17.52
N ALA A 162 21.52 18.52 -16.23
CA ALA A 162 20.43 18.41 -15.28
C ALA A 162 19.28 19.38 -15.59
N LEU A 163 19.63 20.56 -16.13
CA LEU A 163 18.74 21.61 -16.59
C LEU A 163 18.28 21.47 -18.05
N GLU A 164 18.61 20.36 -18.72
CA GLU A 164 18.24 20.07 -20.11
C GLU A 164 18.81 21.06 -21.14
N LEU A 165 19.88 21.78 -20.77
CA LEU A 165 20.60 22.71 -21.63
C LEU A 165 21.77 22.02 -22.39
N ALA A 166 22.08 20.77 -22.03
CA ALA A 166 23.07 19.94 -22.70
C ALA A 166 22.55 18.49 -22.86
N THR A 167 23.20 17.72 -23.75
CA THR A 167 22.81 16.33 -24.01
C THR A 167 23.01 15.43 -22.79
N PRO A 168 22.06 14.53 -22.47
CA PRO A 168 22.17 13.64 -21.31
C PRO A 168 23.40 12.73 -21.35
N PRO A 169 23.99 12.34 -20.19
CA PRO A 169 25.10 11.40 -20.14
C PRO A 169 24.79 10.06 -20.83
N ALA A 170 25.77 9.48 -21.52
CA ALA A 170 25.61 8.25 -22.32
C ALA A 170 25.08 7.02 -21.53
N HIS A 171 25.26 6.99 -20.20
CA HIS A 171 24.83 5.90 -19.32
C HIS A 171 23.40 6.07 -18.77
N THR A 172 22.70 7.13 -19.16
CA THR A 172 21.34 7.40 -18.70
C THR A 172 20.36 6.44 -19.36
N LYS A 173 19.48 5.81 -18.57
CA LYS A 173 18.34 5.13 -19.17
C LYS A 173 17.56 6.18 -19.96
N LYS A 174 17.47 5.96 -21.27
CA LYS A 174 16.75 6.81 -22.24
C LYS A 174 15.29 7.07 -21.84
N CYS A 175 14.72 6.25 -20.94
CA CYS A 175 13.38 6.39 -20.38
C CYS A 175 13.30 5.84 -18.93
N TYR A 176 12.26 6.20 -18.17
CA TYR A 176 11.96 5.68 -16.82
C TYR A 176 11.59 4.19 -16.83
N GLY A 177 10.88 3.72 -17.86
CA GLY A 177 10.48 2.32 -18.01
C GLY A 177 9.93 2.00 -19.40
N TYR A 178 9.70 0.70 -19.65
CA TYR A 178 9.18 0.18 -20.91
C TYR A 178 7.84 -0.51 -20.71
N ILE A 179 6.96 -0.38 -21.70
CA ILE A 179 5.79 -1.23 -21.89
C ILE A 179 6.16 -2.31 -22.89
N TYR A 180 5.88 -3.57 -22.54
CA TYR A 180 6.13 -4.72 -23.40
C TYR A 180 4.84 -5.51 -23.64
N LEU A 181 4.80 -6.13 -24.81
CA LEU A 181 3.78 -7.07 -25.25
C LEU A 181 4.36 -8.48 -25.25
N ILE A 182 3.61 -9.44 -24.72
CA ILE A 182 3.90 -10.86 -24.88
C ILE A 182 2.77 -11.46 -25.73
N LYS A 183 3.13 -11.96 -26.91
CA LYS A 183 2.22 -12.62 -27.84
C LYS A 183 2.36 -14.13 -27.70
N ASN A 184 1.24 -14.83 -27.56
CA ASN A 184 1.20 -16.28 -27.66
C ASN A 184 0.92 -16.68 -29.12
N SER A 185 1.83 -17.44 -29.71
CA SER A 185 1.77 -17.83 -31.13
C SER A 185 0.82 -19.00 -31.41
N ILE A 186 0.29 -19.67 -30.37
CA ILE A 186 -0.64 -20.80 -30.48
C ILE A 186 -2.10 -20.34 -30.49
N ASN A 187 -2.47 -19.36 -29.66
CA ASN A 187 -3.86 -18.95 -29.47
C ASN A 187 -4.13 -17.46 -29.72
N SER A 188 -3.14 -16.74 -30.25
CA SER A 188 -3.23 -15.32 -30.62
C SER A 188 -3.63 -14.40 -29.46
N LYS A 189 -3.46 -14.83 -28.21
CA LYS A 189 -3.71 -14.00 -27.02
C LYS A 189 -2.48 -13.19 -26.64
N TYR A 190 -2.75 -12.02 -26.09
CA TYR A 190 -1.74 -11.05 -25.70
C TYR A 190 -1.69 -10.82 -24.19
N TYR A 191 -0.51 -10.42 -23.71
CA TYR A 191 -0.29 -9.85 -22.38
C TYR A 191 0.49 -8.55 -22.52
N VAL A 192 0.04 -7.49 -21.85
CA VAL A 192 0.78 -6.23 -21.73
C VAL A 192 1.28 -6.10 -20.30
N GLY A 193 2.54 -5.69 -20.13
CA GLY A 193 3.07 -5.36 -18.81
C GLY A 193 4.11 -4.26 -18.87
N GLN A 194 4.43 -3.72 -17.69
CA GLN A 194 5.46 -2.69 -17.53
C GLN A 194 6.73 -3.20 -16.82
N THR A 195 7.86 -2.57 -17.09
CA THR A 195 9.14 -2.84 -16.41
C THR A 195 10.04 -1.61 -16.35
N MET A 196 10.77 -1.45 -15.24
CA MET A 196 11.87 -0.48 -15.11
C MET A 196 13.25 -1.12 -15.35
N SER A 197 13.30 -2.43 -15.62
CA SER A 197 14.50 -3.19 -15.97
C SER A 197 14.41 -3.67 -17.42
N PRO A 198 15.51 -4.10 -18.06
CA PRO A 198 15.47 -4.68 -19.40
C PRO A 198 14.38 -5.74 -19.53
N VAL A 199 13.62 -5.69 -20.63
CA VAL A 199 12.47 -6.57 -20.88
C VAL A 199 12.87 -8.05 -20.87
N THR A 200 14.07 -8.37 -21.37
CA THR A 200 14.66 -9.72 -21.34
C THR A 200 14.78 -10.28 -19.91
N LYS A 201 15.18 -9.45 -18.94
CA LYS A 201 15.24 -9.83 -17.52
C LYS A 201 13.85 -10.02 -16.94
N ARG A 202 12.89 -9.19 -17.34
CA ARG A 202 11.49 -9.32 -16.91
C ARG A 202 10.86 -10.61 -17.44
N TRP A 203 11.16 -11.00 -18.67
CA TRP A 203 10.74 -12.28 -19.25
C TRP A 203 11.26 -13.48 -18.48
N LYS A 204 12.58 -13.53 -18.20
CA LYS A 204 13.18 -14.60 -17.36
C LYS A 204 12.47 -14.70 -16.00
N SER A 205 12.08 -13.57 -15.41
CA SER A 205 11.30 -13.57 -14.17
C SER A 205 9.89 -14.16 -14.33
N HIS A 206 9.18 -13.91 -15.43
CA HIS A 206 7.87 -14.52 -15.69
C HIS A 206 7.97 -16.04 -15.85
N VAL A 207 8.96 -16.51 -16.62
CA VAL A 207 9.23 -17.95 -16.82
C VAL A 207 9.60 -18.62 -15.49
N GLY A 208 10.54 -18.04 -14.74
CA GLY A 208 10.94 -18.58 -13.44
C GLY A 208 9.82 -18.60 -12.39
N LEU A 209 8.88 -17.65 -12.43
CA LEU A 209 7.69 -17.67 -11.56
C LEU A 209 6.69 -18.74 -11.97
N ALA A 210 6.53 -18.99 -13.27
CA ALA A 210 5.67 -20.05 -13.79
C ALA A 210 6.15 -21.43 -13.29
N LEU A 211 7.46 -21.71 -13.40
CA LEU A 211 8.07 -22.98 -12.97
C LEU A 211 7.98 -23.23 -11.46
N LYS A 212 7.84 -22.19 -10.63
CA LYS A 212 7.70 -22.32 -9.16
C LYS A 212 6.30 -22.73 -8.70
N GLY A 213 5.34 -22.95 -9.60
CA GLY A 213 4.05 -23.59 -9.30
C GLY A 213 3.03 -22.77 -8.49
N LYS A 214 3.29 -21.49 -8.20
CA LYS A 214 2.38 -20.63 -7.40
C LYS A 214 1.40 -19.82 -8.26
N THR A 215 0.66 -20.46 -9.16
CA THR A 215 -0.30 -19.75 -10.02
C THR A 215 -1.62 -19.49 -9.30
N LYS A 216 -2.01 -18.22 -9.16
CA LYS A 216 -3.29 -17.82 -8.52
C LYS A 216 -4.54 -18.18 -9.34
N SER A 217 -4.40 -18.41 -10.64
CA SER A 217 -5.51 -18.74 -11.55
C SER A 217 -5.01 -19.39 -12.85
N LYS A 218 -5.81 -20.30 -13.42
CA LYS A 218 -5.58 -21.01 -14.69
C LYS A 218 -5.59 -20.11 -15.93
N HIS A 219 -6.00 -18.85 -15.77
CA HIS A 219 -6.11 -17.86 -16.85
C HIS A 219 -4.96 -16.85 -16.86
N THR A 220 -3.98 -17.01 -15.97
CA THR A 220 -2.79 -16.14 -15.89
C THR A 220 -1.80 -16.44 -17.01
N LEU A 221 -0.96 -15.44 -17.33
CA LEU A 221 0.22 -15.63 -18.19
C LEU A 221 1.09 -16.80 -17.70
N SER A 222 1.34 -16.89 -16.38
CA SER A 222 2.16 -17.99 -15.82
C SER A 222 1.55 -19.38 -16.07
N ALA A 223 0.22 -19.53 -15.95
CA ALA A 223 -0.44 -20.79 -16.28
C ALA A 223 -0.40 -21.10 -17.79
N ALA A 224 -0.41 -20.07 -18.64
CA ALA A 224 -0.27 -20.23 -20.09
C ALA A 224 1.16 -20.63 -20.48
N ILE A 225 2.18 -20.05 -19.85
CA ILE A 225 3.59 -20.43 -20.03
C ILE A 225 3.79 -21.91 -19.66
N LEU A 226 3.22 -22.36 -18.54
CA LEU A 226 3.27 -23.78 -18.16
C LEU A 226 2.56 -24.70 -19.16
N ARG A 227 1.46 -24.24 -19.76
CA ARG A 227 0.66 -25.05 -20.68
C ARG A 227 1.28 -25.18 -22.07
N TYR A 228 1.82 -24.09 -22.59
CA TYR A 228 2.24 -23.98 -23.98
C TYR A 228 3.77 -23.96 -24.16
N GLY A 229 4.53 -23.91 -23.07
CA GLY A 229 5.99 -23.74 -23.10
C GLY A 229 6.39 -22.27 -23.28
N ALA A 230 7.61 -21.93 -22.86
CA ALA A 230 8.13 -20.55 -22.98
C ALA A 230 8.39 -20.17 -24.44
N ASP A 231 8.76 -21.14 -25.29
CA ASP A 231 9.09 -20.93 -26.70
C ASP A 231 7.87 -20.58 -27.57
N ALA A 232 6.65 -20.81 -27.05
CA ALA A 232 5.40 -20.41 -27.70
C ALA A 232 5.06 -18.92 -27.55
N PHE A 233 5.94 -18.12 -26.93
CA PHE A 233 5.70 -16.72 -26.63
C PHE A 233 6.82 -15.80 -27.13
N ASP A 234 6.41 -14.75 -27.82
CA ASP A 234 7.28 -13.67 -28.27
C ASP A 234 7.10 -12.43 -27.40
N ILE A 235 8.20 -11.80 -26.99
CA ILE A 235 8.19 -10.57 -26.20
C ILE A 235 8.79 -9.40 -26.97
N THR A 236 8.04 -8.31 -27.07
CA THR A 236 8.45 -7.09 -27.79
C THR A 236 8.21 -5.85 -26.93
N ILE A 237 9.06 -4.83 -27.09
CA ILE A 237 8.79 -3.50 -26.53
C ILE A 237 7.80 -2.82 -27.45
N ILE A 238 6.72 -2.29 -26.89
CA ILE A 238 5.69 -1.57 -27.63
C ILE A 238 5.64 -0.08 -27.28
N ASP A 239 6.18 0.30 -26.12
CA ASP A 239 6.24 1.70 -25.71
C ASP A 239 7.29 1.97 -24.63
N HIS A 240 7.54 3.23 -24.32
CA HIS A 240 8.38 3.70 -23.22
C HIS A 240 7.74 4.87 -22.49
N ALA A 241 8.17 5.11 -21.25
CA ALA A 241 7.67 6.21 -20.42
C ALA A 241 8.83 6.89 -19.71
N ASP A 242 8.72 8.20 -19.49
CA ASP A 242 9.71 9.03 -18.78
C ASP A 242 9.32 9.29 -17.32
N SER A 243 8.11 8.88 -16.93
CA SER A 243 7.67 8.91 -15.54
C SER A 243 6.85 7.67 -15.16
N ILE A 244 6.75 7.39 -13.86
CA ILE A 244 5.87 6.32 -13.34
C ILE A 244 4.40 6.55 -13.66
N ASN A 245 3.95 7.81 -13.68
CA ASN A 245 2.55 8.15 -13.94
C ASN A 245 2.20 7.86 -15.40
N GLU A 246 3.09 8.25 -16.30
CA GLU A 246 3.00 7.94 -17.72
C GLU A 246 3.08 6.42 -17.96
N LEU A 247 4.01 5.71 -17.32
CA LEU A 247 4.13 4.25 -17.42
C LEU A 247 2.81 3.55 -17.05
N ASN A 248 2.18 3.97 -15.95
CA ASN A 248 0.89 3.44 -15.51
C ASN A 248 -0.29 3.85 -16.43
N LYS A 249 -0.21 5.02 -17.10
CA LYS A 249 -1.21 5.44 -18.10
C LYS A 249 -1.07 4.62 -19.38
N LEU A 250 0.15 4.45 -19.88
CA LEU A 250 0.46 3.67 -21.08
C LEU A 250 0.12 2.19 -20.89
N GLU A 251 0.42 1.59 -19.73
CA GLU A 251 0.02 0.21 -19.44
C GLU A 251 -1.51 0.04 -19.54
N ARG A 252 -2.29 0.97 -18.97
CA ARG A 252 -3.76 0.93 -19.04
C ARG A 252 -4.28 1.16 -20.46
N TYR A 253 -3.64 2.07 -21.20
CA TYR A 253 -3.98 2.36 -22.60
C TYR A 253 -3.78 1.11 -23.46
N TRP A 254 -2.58 0.51 -23.45
CA TRP A 254 -2.26 -0.65 -24.27
C TRP A 254 -3.06 -1.91 -23.89
N ILE A 255 -3.38 -2.11 -22.60
CA ILE A 255 -4.28 -3.22 -22.19
C ILE A 255 -5.67 -3.06 -22.79
N LYS A 256 -6.18 -1.81 -22.86
CA LYS A 256 -7.49 -1.52 -23.44
C LYS A 256 -7.48 -1.66 -24.96
N GLU A 257 -6.48 -1.08 -25.60
CA GLU A 257 -6.36 -1.04 -27.07
C GLU A 257 -6.16 -2.43 -27.66
N LEU A 258 -5.23 -3.21 -27.10
CA LEU A 258 -4.91 -4.56 -27.57
C LEU A 258 -5.83 -5.65 -26.99
N LYS A 259 -6.86 -5.26 -26.22
CA LYS A 259 -7.84 -6.14 -25.56
C LYS A 259 -7.17 -7.31 -24.81
N THR A 260 -6.07 -7.04 -24.11
CA THR A 260 -5.28 -8.10 -23.46
C THR A 260 -5.89 -8.59 -22.14
N LYS A 261 -7.02 -8.02 -21.73
CA LYS A 261 -7.71 -8.39 -20.50
C LYS A 261 -8.46 -9.72 -20.67
N TYR A 262 -8.42 -10.58 -19.66
CA TYR A 262 -9.27 -11.77 -19.60
C TYR A 262 -10.76 -11.40 -19.81
N PRO A 263 -11.51 -12.10 -20.69
CA PRO A 263 -11.19 -13.41 -21.30
C PRO A 263 -10.33 -13.42 -22.57
N ASP A 264 -10.16 -12.26 -23.21
CA ASP A 264 -9.57 -12.16 -24.56
C ASP A 264 -8.02 -12.19 -24.54
N GLY A 265 -7.40 -11.82 -23.42
CA GLY A 265 -5.97 -11.98 -23.19
C GLY A 265 -5.60 -12.47 -21.79
N TYR A 266 -4.34 -12.30 -21.40
CA TYR A 266 -3.78 -12.83 -20.15
C TYR A 266 -3.72 -11.82 -18.99
N ASN A 267 -4.01 -10.53 -19.21
CA ASN A 267 -4.08 -9.54 -18.14
C ASN A 267 -5.33 -9.77 -17.28
N LEU A 268 -5.16 -10.01 -15.98
CA LEU A 268 -6.29 -10.22 -15.06
C LEU A 268 -6.91 -8.90 -14.55
N ASN A 269 -6.10 -7.84 -14.49
CA ASN A 269 -6.54 -6.52 -14.06
C ASN A 269 -6.43 -5.52 -15.22
N ARG A 270 -6.95 -4.30 -15.02
CA ARG A 270 -6.96 -3.25 -16.05
C ARG A 270 -5.60 -2.56 -16.25
N GLY A 271 -4.54 -2.99 -15.57
CA GLY A 271 -3.27 -2.25 -15.47
C GLY A 271 -3.29 -1.13 -14.44
N GLY A 272 -2.15 -0.45 -14.27
CA GLY A 272 -1.95 0.64 -13.31
C GLY A 272 -1.71 0.16 -11.87
N SER A 273 -1.36 -1.12 -11.72
CA SER A 273 -1.08 -1.75 -10.42
C SER A 273 0.39 -2.11 -10.21
N GLY A 274 1.23 -1.88 -11.24
CA GLY A 274 2.68 -1.94 -11.07
C GLY A 274 3.12 -0.75 -10.23
N PHE A 275 3.47 -1.01 -8.97
CA PHE A 275 3.84 0.01 -7.99
C PHE A 275 2.79 1.13 -7.92
N SER A 276 1.59 0.83 -7.43
CA SER A 276 0.77 1.89 -6.85
C SER A 276 1.59 2.50 -5.72
N LYS A 277 2.20 3.68 -5.97
CA LYS A 277 2.66 4.51 -4.86
C LYS A 277 1.46 4.65 -3.94
N GLY A 278 1.61 4.24 -2.68
CA GLY A 278 0.56 4.49 -1.69
C GLY A 278 0.22 5.98 -1.70
N ARG A 279 -0.94 6.37 -1.17
CA ARG A 279 -1.28 7.79 -1.07
C ARG A 279 -0.13 8.53 -0.37
N SER A 280 0.38 9.59 -0.99
CA SER A 280 1.42 10.41 -0.37
C SER A 280 0.88 11.00 0.91
N VAL A 281 1.71 11.02 1.94
CA VAL A 281 1.33 11.50 3.26
C VAL A 281 2.33 12.53 3.70
N ALA A 282 1.83 13.66 4.20
CA ALA A 282 2.64 14.68 4.84
C ALA A 282 2.64 14.38 6.33
N LEU A 283 3.82 14.16 6.91
CA LEU A 283 4.03 14.08 8.35
C LEU A 283 4.92 15.25 8.70
N GLU A 284 4.43 16.14 9.58
CA GLU A 284 5.09 17.40 9.92
C GLU A 284 5.38 18.23 8.65
N ASN A 285 6.65 18.38 8.27
CA ASN A 285 7.13 19.11 7.10
C ASN A 285 7.76 18.20 6.03
N LEU A 286 7.65 16.88 6.19
CA LEU A 286 8.19 15.89 5.26
C LEU A 286 7.06 15.22 4.49
N THR A 287 7.16 15.26 3.16
CA THR A 287 6.21 14.57 2.28
C THR A 287 6.77 13.21 1.90
N PHE A 288 6.08 12.16 2.33
CA PHE A 288 6.43 10.78 1.99
C PHE A 288 5.58 10.33 0.80
N PRO A 289 6.17 9.65 -0.20
CA PRO A 289 5.42 9.16 -1.34
C PRO A 289 4.40 8.06 -1.00
N SER A 290 4.45 7.46 0.19
CA SER A 290 3.43 6.54 0.70
C SER A 290 3.45 6.37 2.23
N VAL A 291 2.33 5.96 2.82
CA VAL A 291 2.27 5.51 4.23
C VAL A 291 3.31 4.43 4.54
N SER A 292 3.60 3.54 3.58
CA SER A 292 4.59 2.48 3.75
C SER A 292 6.03 2.99 3.79
N GLU A 293 6.34 4.05 3.03
CA GLU A 293 7.65 4.73 3.09
C GLU A 293 7.79 5.56 4.35
N ALA A 294 6.73 6.29 4.74
CA ALA A 294 6.69 6.95 6.04
C ALA A 294 6.91 5.94 7.17
N ALA A 295 6.18 4.81 7.18
CA ALA A 295 6.34 3.75 8.17
C ALA A 295 7.79 3.27 8.25
N ARG A 296 8.44 3.05 7.11
CA ARG A 296 9.85 2.65 7.08
C ARG A 296 10.81 3.74 7.61
N ALA A 297 10.57 5.00 7.26
CA ALA A 297 11.39 6.12 7.68
C ALA A 297 11.33 6.35 9.19
N TYR A 298 10.14 6.22 9.78
CA TYR A 298 9.91 6.34 11.23
C TYR A 298 10.08 5.01 11.99
N GLY A 299 10.49 3.93 11.32
CA GLY A 299 10.78 2.64 11.97
C GLY A 299 9.55 1.80 12.38
N PHE A 300 8.37 2.12 11.88
CA PHE A 300 7.13 1.38 12.15
C PHE A 300 6.84 0.29 11.11
N LYS A 301 6.14 -0.77 11.55
CA LYS A 301 5.54 -1.75 10.64
C LYS A 301 4.33 -1.13 9.95
N TYR A 302 4.26 -1.25 8.62
CA TYR A 302 3.12 -0.76 7.83
C TYR A 302 1.76 -1.21 8.37
N THR A 303 1.65 -2.47 8.79
CA THR A 303 0.39 -3.05 9.30
C THR A 303 -0.11 -2.34 10.56
N LEU A 304 0.80 -1.96 11.48
CA LEU A 304 0.46 -1.24 12.71
C LEU A 304 -0.12 0.14 12.40
N VAL A 305 0.57 0.90 11.56
CA VAL A 305 0.14 2.24 11.13
C VAL A 305 -1.19 2.17 10.38
N ALA A 306 -1.33 1.20 9.46
CA ALA A 306 -2.56 0.99 8.72
C ALA A 306 -3.76 0.66 9.62
N ASP A 307 -3.55 -0.13 10.67
CA ASP A 307 -4.60 -0.46 11.63
C ASP A 307 -4.96 0.74 12.50
N ARG A 308 -3.99 1.50 13.02
CA ARG A 308 -4.24 2.76 13.76
C ARG A 308 -5.09 3.73 12.93
N LEU A 309 -4.73 3.97 11.67
CA LEU A 309 -5.50 4.82 10.75
C LEU A 309 -6.93 4.29 10.52
N ARG A 310 -7.08 2.97 10.38
CA ARG A 310 -8.39 2.33 10.21
C ARG A 310 -9.29 2.49 11.44
N TYR A 311 -8.70 2.49 12.63
CA TYR A 311 -9.38 2.75 13.90
C TYR A 311 -9.58 4.25 14.18
N GLY A 312 -9.38 5.11 13.17
CA GLY A 312 -9.67 6.53 13.25
C GLY A 312 -8.57 7.38 13.91
N TRP A 313 -7.38 6.83 14.11
CA TRP A 313 -6.23 7.62 14.56
C TRP A 313 -5.84 8.59 13.45
N THR A 314 -5.42 9.81 13.81
CA THR A 314 -4.81 10.72 12.84
C THR A 314 -3.47 10.17 12.36
N LEU A 315 -2.94 10.75 11.29
CA LEU A 315 -1.66 10.34 10.75
C LEU A 315 -0.53 10.58 11.77
N GLU A 316 -0.52 11.74 12.41
CA GLU A 316 0.44 12.12 13.45
C GLU A 316 0.35 11.19 14.65
N GLN A 317 -0.87 10.82 15.06
CA GLN A 317 -1.10 9.84 16.14
C GLN A 317 -0.64 8.43 15.75
N ALA A 318 -0.91 8.00 14.51
CA ALA A 318 -0.55 6.67 14.03
C ALA A 318 0.97 6.44 14.03
N PHE A 319 1.72 7.53 13.88
CA PHE A 319 3.18 7.61 13.89
C PHE A 319 3.77 8.06 15.24
N GLU A 320 2.95 8.18 16.30
CA GLU A 320 3.38 8.58 17.65
C GLU A 320 4.00 9.99 17.73
N LEU A 321 3.69 10.86 16.76
CA LEU A 321 4.06 12.28 16.72
C LEU A 321 3.06 13.17 17.46
N ALA A 322 1.86 12.64 17.70
CA ALA A 322 0.86 13.20 18.59
C ALA A 322 0.51 12.16 19.66
N PRO A 323 0.12 12.58 20.86
CA PRO A 323 -0.36 11.64 21.89
C PRO A 323 -1.48 10.78 21.28
N PRO A 324 -1.51 9.47 21.63
CA PRO A 324 -2.56 8.58 21.12
C PRO A 324 -3.92 9.21 21.37
N PRO A 325 -4.89 9.05 20.44
CA PRO A 325 -6.20 9.64 20.62
C PRO A 325 -6.72 9.19 21.97
N GLU A 326 -7.17 10.14 22.80
CA GLU A 326 -7.66 9.83 24.13
C GLU A 326 -8.78 8.82 23.98
N THR A 327 -8.49 7.55 24.26
CA THR A 327 -9.50 6.51 24.31
C THR A 327 -10.24 6.69 25.63
N HIS A 328 -11.01 7.78 25.72
CA HIS A 328 -11.83 8.18 26.85
C HIS A 328 -12.98 7.24 27.15
N LYS A 329 -13.03 6.04 26.53
CA LYS A 329 -14.09 5.12 26.89
C LYS A 329 -13.99 4.71 28.38
N PHE A 330 -12.80 4.72 29.01
CA PHE A 330 -12.66 4.33 30.43
C PHE A 330 -11.51 4.96 31.24
N ALA A 331 -10.87 6.06 30.81
CA ALA A 331 -9.88 6.74 31.66
C ALA A 331 -10.57 7.28 32.93
N GLY A 332 -10.06 6.91 34.12
CA GLY A 332 -10.58 7.39 35.40
C GLY A 332 -11.84 6.69 35.95
N ARG A 333 -12.30 5.58 35.36
CA ARG A 333 -13.42 4.81 35.93
C ARG A 333 -12.94 4.03 37.16
N LYS A 334 -13.49 4.37 38.33
CA LYS A 334 -13.25 3.62 39.57
C LYS A 334 -13.99 2.28 39.54
N PHE A 335 -13.29 1.21 39.93
CA PHE A 335 -13.86 -0.13 40.05
C PHE A 335 -13.81 -0.54 41.52
N THR A 336 -14.95 -0.93 42.06
CA THR A 336 -15.04 -1.49 43.40
C THR A 336 -15.37 -2.97 43.27
N ILE A 337 -14.60 -3.82 43.94
CA ILE A 337 -14.84 -5.27 44.01
C ILE A 337 -14.84 -5.74 45.44
N LYS A 338 -15.59 -6.81 45.68
CA LYS A 338 -15.58 -7.54 46.95
C LYS A 338 -14.68 -8.76 46.81
N ASP A 339 -13.55 -8.75 47.50
CA ASP A 339 -12.62 -9.90 47.59
C ASP A 339 -12.50 -10.34 49.04
N SER A 340 -12.81 -11.61 49.31
CA SER A 340 -12.62 -12.24 50.63
C SER A 340 -13.26 -11.47 51.81
N GLY A 341 -14.37 -10.76 51.54
CA GLY A 341 -15.09 -9.95 52.54
C GLY A 341 -14.70 -8.47 52.60
N ASN A 342 -13.59 -8.08 51.97
CA ASN A 342 -13.10 -6.70 51.92
C ASN A 342 -13.53 -5.98 50.63
N MET A 343 -13.83 -4.69 50.74
CA MET A 343 -14.16 -3.83 49.59
C MET A 343 -12.89 -3.14 49.10
N LEU A 344 -12.42 -3.52 47.92
CA LEU A 344 -11.23 -2.94 47.29
C LEU A 344 -11.66 -1.98 46.18
N THR A 345 -11.08 -0.77 46.15
CA THR A 345 -11.35 0.23 45.11
C THR A 345 -10.09 0.50 44.29
N PHE A 346 -10.24 0.44 42.97
CA PHE A 346 -9.17 0.65 42.00
C PHE A 346 -9.51 1.87 41.12
N ASN A 347 -8.53 2.72 40.83
CA ASN A 347 -8.73 3.95 40.07
C ASN A 347 -8.67 3.74 38.56
N SER A 348 -8.25 2.55 38.10
CA SER A 348 -8.23 2.19 36.68
C SER A 348 -8.34 0.69 36.44
N VAL A 349 -8.71 0.31 35.21
CA VAL A 349 -8.66 -1.09 34.76
C VAL A 349 -7.23 -1.65 34.82
N GLY A 350 -6.21 -0.81 34.61
CA GLY A 350 -4.80 -1.23 34.68
C GLY A 350 -4.37 -1.59 36.10
N GLU A 351 -4.81 -0.80 37.08
CA GLU A 351 -4.56 -1.05 38.51
C GLU A 351 -5.27 -2.34 38.96
N LEU A 352 -6.54 -2.51 38.58
CA LEU A 352 -7.32 -3.73 38.81
C LEU A 352 -6.68 -4.96 38.15
N ALA A 353 -6.17 -4.84 36.92
CA ALA A 353 -5.54 -5.97 36.24
C ALA A 353 -4.20 -6.36 36.87
N SER A 354 -3.42 -5.37 37.32
CA SER A 354 -2.10 -5.60 37.93
C SER A 354 -2.20 -6.25 39.30
N SER A 355 -3.18 -5.87 40.13
CA SER A 355 -3.39 -6.47 41.46
C SER A 355 -3.76 -7.95 41.43
N TYR A 356 -4.41 -8.41 40.35
CA TYR A 356 -4.76 -9.81 40.12
C TYR A 356 -3.82 -10.53 39.12
N ASN A 357 -2.69 -9.92 38.77
CA ASN A 357 -1.68 -10.47 37.85
C ASN A 357 -2.26 -10.92 36.49
N LEU A 358 -3.19 -10.13 35.94
CA LEU A 358 -3.82 -10.38 34.64
C LEU A 358 -3.38 -9.35 33.60
N PRO A 359 -3.28 -9.73 32.31
CA PRO A 359 -3.05 -8.75 31.25
C PRO A 359 -4.20 -7.74 31.17
N THR A 360 -3.90 -6.43 31.19
CA THR A 360 -4.89 -5.35 31.11
C THR A 360 -5.85 -5.51 29.93
N ALA A 361 -5.34 -5.95 28.76
CA ALA A 361 -6.15 -6.20 27.58
C ALA A 361 -7.21 -7.31 27.79
N ARG A 362 -6.91 -8.33 28.59
CA ARG A 362 -7.82 -9.44 28.90
C ARG A 362 -8.94 -8.98 29.82
N VAL A 363 -8.60 -8.23 30.88
CA VAL A 363 -9.60 -7.64 31.80
C VAL A 363 -10.48 -6.65 31.04
N LEU A 364 -9.89 -5.81 30.17
CA LEU A 364 -10.63 -4.88 29.32
C LEU A 364 -11.60 -5.60 28.36
N GLN A 365 -11.17 -6.71 27.74
CA GLN A 365 -12.04 -7.52 26.89
C GLN A 365 -13.23 -8.08 27.68
N ARG A 366 -13.00 -8.61 28.88
CA ARG A 366 -14.05 -9.19 29.74
C ARG A 366 -15.07 -8.12 30.18
N LEU A 367 -14.60 -6.96 30.62
CA LEU A 367 -15.45 -5.84 31.03
C LEU A 367 -16.22 -5.23 29.87
N VAL A 368 -15.55 -4.96 28.74
CA VAL A 368 -16.11 -4.11 27.67
C VAL A 368 -16.81 -4.91 26.58
N LYS A 369 -16.24 -6.05 26.18
CA LYS A 369 -16.78 -6.85 25.07
C LYS A 369 -17.76 -7.91 25.55
N LEU A 370 -17.50 -8.48 26.73
CA LEU A 370 -18.32 -9.55 27.30
C LEU A 370 -19.27 -9.05 28.40
N ASN A 371 -19.14 -7.79 28.80
CA ASN A 371 -19.99 -7.13 29.80
C ASN A 371 -20.02 -7.88 31.14
N TRP A 372 -18.90 -8.49 31.52
CA TRP A 372 -18.73 -9.19 32.80
C TRP A 372 -18.59 -8.19 33.95
N THR A 373 -18.97 -8.59 35.16
CA THR A 373 -18.70 -7.78 36.35
C THR A 373 -17.20 -7.69 36.61
N PRO A 374 -16.73 -6.67 37.36
CA PRO A 374 -15.32 -6.58 37.74
C PRO A 374 -14.78 -7.83 38.44
N GLU A 375 -15.57 -8.46 39.32
CA GLU A 375 -15.20 -9.72 40.00
C GLU A 375 -15.05 -10.89 39.03
N GLN A 376 -15.96 -11.01 38.06
CA GLN A 376 -15.90 -12.03 37.00
C GLN A 376 -14.72 -11.76 36.06
N ALA A 377 -14.42 -10.50 35.78
CA ALA A 377 -13.34 -10.10 34.88
C ALA A 377 -11.96 -10.46 35.42
N VAL A 378 -11.78 -10.40 36.76
CA VAL A 378 -10.55 -10.82 37.44
C VAL A 378 -10.54 -12.29 37.84
N GLY A 379 -11.68 -12.99 37.77
CA GLY A 379 -11.79 -14.43 38.02
C GLY A 379 -12.12 -14.80 39.47
N LEU A 380 -12.61 -13.86 40.28
CA LEU A 380 -13.12 -14.11 41.63
C LEU A 380 -14.50 -14.79 41.62
N VAL A 381 -15.26 -14.58 40.56
CA VAL A 381 -16.58 -15.19 40.33
C VAL A 381 -16.54 -15.91 38.99
N GLU A 382 -17.14 -17.10 38.94
CA GLU A 382 -17.25 -17.84 37.69
C GLU A 382 -17.96 -17.01 36.61
N PRO A 383 -17.50 -17.06 35.34
CA PRO A 383 -18.10 -16.28 34.28
C PRO A 383 -19.55 -16.73 34.04
N PRO A 384 -20.44 -15.81 33.64
CA PRO A 384 -21.80 -16.18 33.30
C PRO A 384 -21.78 -17.19 32.15
N LYS A 385 -22.60 -18.24 32.22
CA LYS A 385 -22.76 -19.19 31.12
C LYS A 385 -23.09 -18.40 29.86
N TRP A 386 -22.29 -18.59 28.81
CA TRP A 386 -22.47 -17.87 27.56
C TRP A 386 -23.80 -18.27 26.93
N VAL A 387 -24.74 -17.31 26.88
CA VAL A 387 -25.99 -17.43 26.14
C VAL A 387 -25.88 -16.51 24.93
N HIS A 388 -26.02 -17.05 23.72
CA HIS A 388 -26.09 -16.22 22.51
C HIS A 388 -27.14 -15.11 22.72
N PRO A 389 -26.83 -13.83 22.46
CA PRO A 389 -27.83 -12.78 22.51
C PRO A 389 -28.96 -13.18 21.57
N MET A 390 -30.15 -13.37 22.11
CA MET A 390 -31.34 -13.65 21.32
C MET A 390 -31.64 -12.37 20.53
N HIS A 391 -31.01 -12.21 19.36
CA HIS A 391 -31.25 -11.11 18.47
C HIS A 391 -32.66 -11.28 17.93
N SER A 392 -33.64 -10.73 18.65
CA SER A 392 -35.02 -10.70 18.16
C SER A 392 -35.03 -9.94 16.85
N PHE A 393 -35.19 -10.67 15.75
CA PHE A 393 -35.29 -10.14 14.41
C PHE A 393 -36.78 -10.00 14.12
N GLN A 394 -37.22 -8.77 13.83
CA GLN A 394 -38.64 -8.48 13.64
C GLN A 394 -38.89 -8.12 12.18
N LEU A 395 -39.97 -8.65 11.61
CA LEU A 395 -40.48 -8.29 10.29
C LEU A 395 -41.92 -7.82 10.44
N GLU A 396 -42.24 -6.68 9.86
CA GLU A 396 -43.62 -6.24 9.70
C GLU A 396 -44.11 -6.73 8.35
N ILE A 397 -45.10 -7.62 8.35
CA ILE A 397 -45.66 -8.23 7.15
C ILE A 397 -47.15 -7.93 7.17
N ASN A 398 -47.67 -7.25 6.14
CA ASN A 398 -49.09 -6.88 6.05
C ASN A 398 -49.60 -6.16 7.32
N GLY A 399 -48.80 -5.27 7.91
CA GLY A 399 -49.13 -4.51 9.12
C GLY A 399 -49.11 -5.31 10.43
N LYS A 400 -48.61 -6.56 10.43
CA LYS A 400 -48.40 -7.37 11.64
C LYS A 400 -46.91 -7.59 11.89
N ILE A 401 -46.45 -7.22 13.08
CA ILE A 401 -45.06 -7.44 13.50
C ILE A 401 -44.90 -8.89 13.95
N ARG A 402 -43.98 -9.61 13.30
CA ARG A 402 -43.62 -10.98 13.64
C ARG A 402 -42.16 -11.04 14.09
N ARG A 403 -41.91 -11.76 15.18
CA ARG A 403 -40.59 -11.87 15.81
C ARG A 403 -39.98 -13.24 15.55
N PHE A 404 -38.70 -13.25 15.22
CA PHE A 404 -37.87 -14.42 14.97
C PHE A 404 -36.63 -14.36 15.86
N LYS A 405 -36.06 -15.52 16.20
CA LYS A 405 -34.81 -15.65 16.95
C LYS A 405 -33.59 -15.23 16.11
N SER A 406 -33.70 -15.24 14.78
CA SER A 406 -32.66 -14.75 13.87
C SER A 406 -33.17 -14.44 12.45
N LYS A 407 -32.34 -13.74 11.66
CA LYS A 407 -32.55 -13.57 10.21
C LYS A 407 -32.58 -14.88 9.44
N ALA A 408 -31.86 -15.90 9.92
CA ALA A 408 -31.84 -17.22 9.29
C ALA A 408 -33.16 -17.96 9.52
N GLU A 409 -33.71 -17.87 10.73
CA GLU A 409 -35.04 -18.43 11.04
C GLU A 409 -36.14 -17.70 10.26
N ALA A 410 -36.06 -16.37 10.14
CA ALA A 410 -37.00 -15.62 9.30
C ALA A 410 -36.90 -16.04 7.82
N ALA A 411 -35.68 -16.22 7.30
CA ALA A 411 -35.49 -16.70 5.93
C ALA A 411 -36.08 -18.12 5.76
N ALA A 412 -35.76 -19.04 6.67
CA ALA A 412 -36.24 -20.42 6.64
C ALA A 412 -37.77 -20.50 6.77
N PHE A 413 -38.37 -19.69 7.63
CA PHE A 413 -39.83 -19.61 7.80
C PHE A 413 -40.53 -19.22 6.49
N HIS A 414 -39.90 -18.37 5.67
CA HIS A 414 -40.39 -17.96 4.36
C HIS A 414 -39.84 -18.81 3.20
N GLY A 415 -39.24 -19.97 3.47
CA GLY A 415 -38.77 -20.90 2.44
C GLY A 415 -37.46 -20.51 1.75
N PHE A 416 -36.62 -19.69 2.39
CA PHE A 416 -35.30 -19.31 1.89
C PHE A 416 -34.17 -19.89 2.75
N ASP A 417 -33.18 -20.49 2.09
CA ASP A 417 -31.98 -21.00 2.76
C ASP A 417 -31.14 -19.91 3.43
N ARG A 418 -31.18 -18.68 2.89
CA ARG A 418 -30.35 -17.55 3.35
C ARG A 418 -31.10 -16.23 3.24
N TRP A 419 -31.01 -15.42 4.30
CA TRP A 419 -31.50 -14.03 4.35
C TRP A 419 -30.96 -13.14 3.22
N GLU A 420 -29.79 -13.49 2.71
CA GLU A 420 -29.11 -12.77 1.62
C GLU A 420 -29.94 -12.70 0.34
N THR A 421 -30.79 -13.69 0.08
CA THR A 421 -31.71 -13.69 -1.08
C THR A 421 -32.77 -12.60 -0.94
N ILE A 422 -33.38 -12.49 0.25
CA ILE A 422 -34.37 -11.46 0.58
C ILE A 422 -33.71 -10.08 0.54
N ARG A 423 -32.49 -9.94 1.09
CA ARG A 423 -31.70 -8.69 1.06
C ARG A 423 -31.42 -8.21 -0.36
N LYS A 424 -31.07 -9.12 -1.29
CA LYS A 424 -30.83 -8.78 -2.70
C LYS A 424 -32.10 -8.28 -3.40
N ARG A 425 -33.27 -8.85 -3.08
CA ARG A 425 -34.57 -8.43 -3.62
C ARG A 425 -34.94 -7.03 -3.11
N LEU A 426 -34.82 -6.80 -1.81
CA LEU A 426 -34.99 -5.47 -1.20
C LEU A 426 -34.07 -4.42 -1.84
N SER A 427 -32.79 -4.75 -2.06
CA SER A 427 -31.84 -3.82 -2.72
C SER A 427 -32.17 -3.49 -4.17
N ARG A 428 -33.03 -4.29 -4.82
CA ARG A 428 -33.55 -4.07 -6.17
C ARG A 428 -34.89 -3.33 -6.16
N GLY A 429 -35.33 -2.85 -5.00
CA GLY A 429 -36.57 -2.09 -4.82
C GLY A 429 -37.83 -2.95 -4.71
N TRP A 430 -37.71 -4.25 -4.41
CA TRP A 430 -38.87 -5.09 -4.13
C TRP A 430 -39.45 -4.73 -2.75
N THR A 431 -40.76 -4.85 -2.56
CA THR A 431 -41.38 -4.74 -1.23
C THR A 431 -40.90 -5.90 -0.34
N LEU A 432 -41.12 -5.80 0.97
CA LEU A 432 -40.74 -6.87 1.90
C LEU A 432 -41.53 -8.15 1.59
N GLU A 433 -42.83 -8.00 1.33
CA GLU A 433 -43.77 -9.05 0.95
C GLU A 433 -43.35 -9.75 -0.34
N GLN A 434 -42.98 -8.98 -1.38
CA GLN A 434 -42.42 -9.52 -2.63
C GLN A 434 -41.07 -10.21 -2.39
N SER A 435 -40.23 -9.63 -1.53
CA SER A 435 -38.91 -10.17 -1.23
C SER A 435 -38.99 -11.52 -0.51
N LEU A 436 -40.00 -11.68 0.36
CA LEU A 436 -40.36 -12.89 1.08
C LEU A 436 -41.19 -13.87 0.25
N GLY A 437 -41.54 -13.54 -1.00
CA GLY A 437 -42.33 -14.41 -1.89
C GLY A 437 -43.80 -14.54 -1.50
N LEU A 438 -44.31 -13.62 -0.67
CA LEU A 438 -45.72 -13.55 -0.27
C LEU A 438 -46.58 -12.81 -1.30
N GLU A 439 -45.96 -11.92 -2.08
CA GLU A 439 -46.56 -11.25 -3.23
C GLU A 439 -45.86 -11.67 -4.52
N THR A 440 -46.58 -11.55 -5.64
CA THR A 440 -45.99 -11.79 -6.96
C THR A 440 -44.83 -10.82 -7.21
N PRO A 441 -43.73 -11.28 -7.83
CA PRO A 441 -42.61 -10.41 -8.16
C PRO A 441 -43.08 -9.18 -8.93
N PRO A 442 -42.47 -7.99 -8.71
CA PRO A 442 -42.82 -6.81 -9.46
C PRO A 442 -42.66 -7.09 -10.96
N ILE A 443 -43.62 -6.61 -11.76
CA ILE A 443 -43.62 -6.79 -13.22
C ILE A 443 -42.25 -6.37 -13.74
N ASN A 444 -41.58 -7.32 -14.39
CA ASN A 444 -40.25 -7.10 -14.91
C ASN A 444 -40.30 -5.88 -15.85
N LYS A 445 -39.60 -4.78 -15.50
CA LYS A 445 -39.47 -3.59 -16.37
C LYS A 445 -38.88 -3.92 -17.76
N HIS A 446 -38.46 -5.16 -17.97
CA HIS A 446 -38.07 -5.73 -19.25
C HIS A 446 -39.20 -6.57 -19.87
N ALA A 447 -40.43 -6.05 -19.94
CA ALA A 447 -41.44 -6.62 -20.82
C ALA A 447 -40.85 -6.72 -22.23
N THR A 448 -40.87 -7.92 -22.81
CA THR A 448 -40.31 -8.21 -24.13
C THR A 448 -40.99 -7.34 -25.17
N LYS A 449 -40.28 -6.31 -25.65
CA LYS A 449 -40.75 -5.43 -26.71
C LYS A 449 -40.91 -6.27 -27.98
N VAL A 450 -42.14 -6.42 -28.46
CA VAL A 450 -42.43 -7.00 -29.78
C VAL A 450 -41.81 -6.08 -30.83
N ILE A 451 -41.09 -6.66 -31.79
CA ILE A 451 -40.38 -5.91 -32.83
C ILE A 451 -40.93 -6.35 -34.18
N ASP A 452 -41.29 -5.37 -34.99
CA ASP A 452 -41.65 -5.57 -36.39
C ASP A 452 -40.40 -5.34 -37.24
N VAL A 453 -40.07 -6.29 -38.12
CA VAL A 453 -38.90 -6.24 -39.03
C VAL A 453 -39.40 -6.50 -40.44
N GLU A 454 -38.99 -5.69 -41.41
CA GLU A 454 -39.37 -5.88 -42.80
C GLU A 454 -38.38 -6.80 -43.53
N ILE A 455 -38.87 -7.91 -44.08
CA ILE A 455 -38.07 -8.90 -44.83
C ILE A 455 -38.72 -9.07 -46.20
N ASN A 456 -38.01 -8.69 -47.27
CA ASN A 456 -38.47 -8.80 -48.67
C ASN A 456 -39.84 -8.15 -48.93
N GLY A 457 -40.15 -7.02 -48.28
CA GLY A 457 -41.42 -6.30 -48.42
C GLY A 457 -42.56 -6.78 -47.52
N ASN A 458 -42.34 -7.84 -46.72
CA ASN A 458 -43.31 -8.34 -45.73
C ASN A 458 -42.87 -8.00 -44.31
N LYS A 459 -43.78 -7.46 -43.49
CA LYS A 459 -43.54 -7.17 -42.06
C LYS A 459 -43.66 -8.44 -41.22
N VAL A 460 -42.53 -8.92 -40.70
CA VAL A 460 -42.46 -10.09 -39.81
C VAL A 460 -42.37 -9.62 -38.36
N LYS A 461 -43.23 -10.16 -37.49
CA LYS A 461 -43.26 -9.83 -36.07
C LYS A 461 -42.46 -10.83 -35.25
N TYR A 462 -41.52 -10.34 -34.44
CA TYR A 462 -40.75 -11.14 -33.50
C TYR A 462 -41.11 -10.80 -32.05
N SER A 463 -41.25 -11.82 -31.21
CA SER A 463 -41.56 -11.66 -29.78
C SER A 463 -40.45 -11.01 -28.97
N SER A 464 -39.21 -11.00 -29.47
CA SER A 464 -38.08 -10.31 -28.86
C SER A 464 -36.93 -10.10 -29.85
N MET A 465 -36.01 -9.19 -29.51
CA MET A 465 -34.80 -8.96 -30.32
C MET A 465 -33.89 -10.19 -30.37
N SER A 466 -33.89 -11.00 -29.32
CA SER A 466 -33.13 -12.25 -29.29
C SER A 466 -33.69 -13.27 -30.29
N LYS A 467 -35.03 -13.38 -30.39
CA LYS A 467 -35.70 -14.24 -31.38
C LYS A 467 -35.49 -13.75 -32.80
N ALA A 468 -35.52 -12.43 -33.03
CA ALA A 468 -35.20 -11.84 -34.32
C ALA A 468 -33.75 -12.14 -34.75
N ALA A 469 -32.80 -12.01 -33.82
CA ALA A 469 -31.39 -12.28 -34.06
C ALA A 469 -31.14 -13.77 -34.38
N GLU A 470 -31.77 -14.68 -33.62
CA GLU A 470 -31.69 -16.12 -33.84
C GLU A 470 -32.26 -16.54 -35.21
N ALA A 471 -33.43 -16.02 -35.58
CA ALA A 471 -34.07 -16.32 -36.86
C ALA A 471 -33.25 -15.84 -38.08
N ASN A 472 -32.43 -14.80 -37.90
CA ASN A 472 -31.55 -14.27 -38.94
C ASN A 472 -30.09 -14.77 -38.81
N GLY A 473 -29.81 -15.71 -37.88
CA GLY A 473 -28.47 -16.27 -37.69
C GLY A 473 -27.43 -15.27 -37.16
N VAL A 474 -27.85 -14.14 -36.61
CA VAL A 474 -26.96 -13.08 -36.11
C VAL A 474 -26.89 -13.13 -34.59
N CYS A 475 -25.69 -12.96 -34.02
CA CYS A 475 -25.54 -12.88 -32.57
C CYS A 475 -26.28 -11.65 -31.99
N PHE A 476 -27.19 -11.86 -31.03
CA PHE A 476 -27.93 -10.79 -30.35
C PHE A 476 -27.06 -9.62 -29.85
N LYS A 477 -25.85 -9.91 -29.33
CA LYS A 477 -24.92 -8.86 -28.86
C LYS A 477 -24.47 -7.94 -29.99
N ARG A 478 -24.32 -8.48 -31.20
CA ARG A 478 -23.96 -7.74 -32.41
C ARG A 478 -25.12 -6.84 -32.86
N VAL A 479 -26.34 -7.38 -32.90
CA VAL A 479 -27.57 -6.63 -33.20
C VAL A 479 -27.77 -5.48 -32.20
N SER A 480 -27.61 -5.75 -30.90
CA SER A 480 -27.73 -4.73 -29.85
C SER A 480 -26.68 -3.61 -29.95
N ALA A 481 -25.44 -3.96 -30.32
CA ALA A 481 -24.39 -2.96 -30.54
C ALA A 481 -24.70 -2.07 -31.74
N ARG A 482 -25.19 -2.64 -32.85
CA ARG A 482 -25.57 -1.90 -34.07
C ARG A 482 -26.74 -0.96 -33.83
N LEU A 483 -27.78 -1.40 -33.12
CA LEU A 483 -28.91 -0.53 -32.75
C LEU A 483 -28.47 0.67 -31.88
N LYS A 484 -27.50 0.47 -30.97
CA LYS A 484 -26.93 1.58 -30.19
C LYS A 484 -26.11 2.57 -31.01
N LEU A 485 -25.62 2.14 -32.17
CA LEU A 485 -24.94 2.98 -33.16
C LEU A 485 -25.92 3.61 -34.16
N GLY A 486 -27.23 3.50 -33.94
CA GLY A 486 -28.28 4.13 -34.76
C GLY A 486 -28.71 3.34 -36.00
N TRP A 487 -28.34 2.07 -36.12
CA TRP A 487 -28.71 1.23 -37.27
C TRP A 487 -30.20 0.88 -37.23
N SER A 488 -30.85 0.70 -38.39
CA SER A 488 -32.21 0.18 -38.44
C SER A 488 -32.27 -1.29 -38.02
N TYR A 489 -33.46 -1.84 -37.71
CA TYR A 489 -33.57 -3.25 -37.33
C TYR A 489 -33.10 -4.20 -38.44
N GLU A 490 -33.44 -3.87 -39.69
CA GLU A 490 -33.06 -4.63 -40.89
C GLU A 490 -31.55 -4.59 -41.12
N GLU A 491 -30.89 -3.45 -40.88
CA GLU A 491 -29.43 -3.33 -40.98
C GLU A 491 -28.73 -4.06 -39.82
N ALA A 492 -29.29 -3.96 -38.61
CA ALA A 492 -28.73 -4.57 -37.42
C ALA A 492 -28.74 -6.11 -37.49
N LEU A 493 -29.79 -6.65 -38.11
CA LEU A 493 -30.03 -8.08 -38.38
C LEU A 493 -29.38 -8.59 -39.67
N GLU A 494 -28.60 -7.76 -40.38
CA GLU A 494 -27.90 -8.14 -41.63
C GLU A 494 -28.86 -8.51 -42.78
N ILE A 495 -30.14 -8.13 -42.70
CA ILE A 495 -31.14 -8.34 -43.76
C ILE A 495 -30.86 -7.44 -44.96
N ARG A 496 -30.38 -6.21 -44.70
CA ARG A 496 -29.92 -5.28 -45.74
C ARG A 496 -28.55 -4.70 -45.40
N PRO A 497 -27.71 -4.40 -46.42
CA PRO A 497 -26.46 -3.70 -46.19
C PRO A 497 -26.73 -2.29 -45.65
N ARG A 498 -25.83 -1.79 -44.81
CA ARG A 498 -25.93 -0.43 -44.24
C ARG A 498 -25.92 0.61 -45.36
N SER A 499 -26.90 1.51 -45.37
CA SER A 499 -26.82 2.67 -46.26
C SER A 499 -25.67 3.57 -45.78
N LYS A 500 -24.74 3.90 -46.69
CA LYS A 500 -23.69 4.87 -46.38
C LYS A 500 -24.36 6.24 -46.22
N SER A 501 -24.52 6.67 -44.98
CA SER A 501 -24.83 8.06 -44.62
C SER A 501 -23.59 8.93 -44.75
#